data_AF-A0CNB8-F1
#
_entry.id   AF-A0CNB8-F1
#
_cell.length_a   1.000
_cell.length_b   1.000
_cell.length_c   1.000
_cell.angle_alpha   90.00
_cell.angle_beta   90.00
_cell.angle_gamma   90.00
#
_symmetry.space_group_name_H-M   'P 1'
#
loop_
_entity.id
_entity.type
_entity.pdbx_description
1 polymer ?
#
loop_
_entity_poly.entity_id
_entity_poly.type
_entity_poly.pdbx_seq_one_letter_code
_entity_poly.pdbx_strand_id
1 'polypeptide(L)'
;MILSQNNYDGYKEFDMNRKLRDEEKQVRLMKQEIMKQQLVEQTQLQEQRKKELQLQKQREDEEQIQLIRKKQGEEKFQQIQNKETMKQNLQQQNHLILNHQKLIIDEKKQETLKIENDIINNAINGLSLEEQMRRQKREMQKQIVEQQMKELQQRKEKEKKDKEFEQLIYKEQTQNESLRIQKQEDSYRNYYQKLSERQNALQDIYRQKVDNPKLYLDQMINKQVKERQDKEETEYLTRRSIQQKQKEMYQNGLANQIYEQNEKKKQEDNVKEQRKQEILQASLLFEEQQRLDRLRKREIQQQYHTQLSSLSQSQSQSSGNLNTEVSQSNIYNPLTNPNPSQIQNPYILRQIQHNNGNLQQSQSMSQSKLASFGKSSLLN
;
A
#
# COMPACT_ATOMS: atom_id res chain seq x y z
N MET A 1 -239.22 68.44 47.84
CA MET A 1 -238.70 67.07 48.01
C MET A 1 -237.33 67.01 47.37
N ILE A 2 -236.25 67.10 48.15
CA ILE A 2 -234.86 67.00 47.67
C ILE A 2 -234.13 66.10 48.66
N LEU A 3 -233.83 64.86 48.29
CA LEU A 3 -232.89 64.01 48.99
C LEU A 3 -232.13 63.09 48.00
N SER A 4 -230.82 63.02 48.25
CA SER A 4 -229.83 61.96 47.92
C SER A 4 -229.36 61.72 46.48
N GLN A 5 -228.20 62.30 46.13
CA GLN A 5 -227.25 61.75 45.13
C GLN A 5 -225.76 61.93 45.51
N ASN A 6 -225.41 62.76 46.50
CA ASN A 6 -224.01 63.10 46.82
C ASN A 6 -223.23 62.06 47.66
N ASN A 7 -223.80 60.90 48.00
CA ASN A 7 -223.12 59.90 48.85
C ASN A 7 -222.49 58.71 48.08
N TYR A 8 -222.56 58.65 46.74
CA TYR A 8 -222.07 57.51 45.95
C TYR A 8 -220.71 57.74 45.25
N ASP A 9 -220.25 58.99 45.09
CA ASP A 9 -219.00 59.29 44.36
C ASP A 9 -217.73 59.13 45.21
N GLY A 10 -217.77 59.43 46.50
CA GLY A 10 -216.59 59.35 47.38
C GLY A 10 -216.01 57.93 47.56
N TYR A 11 -216.83 56.89 47.39
CA TYR A 11 -216.37 55.49 47.49
C TYR A 11 -215.60 55.02 46.25
N LYS A 12 -215.93 55.54 45.06
CA LYS A 12 -215.21 55.20 43.81
C LYS A 12 -213.82 55.85 43.76
N GLU A 13 -213.70 57.11 44.19
CA GLU A 13 -212.41 57.79 44.25
C GLU A 13 -211.47 57.17 45.29
N PHE A 14 -212.01 56.68 46.41
CA PHE A 14 -211.20 56.00 47.43
C PHE A 14 -210.62 54.68 46.92
N ASP A 15 -211.41 53.89 46.19
CA ASP A 15 -210.95 52.60 45.63
C ASP A 15 -209.97 52.78 44.46
N MET A 16 -210.14 53.82 43.64
CA MET A 16 -209.18 54.16 42.57
C MET A 16 -207.84 54.63 43.15
N ASN A 17 -207.86 55.49 44.18
CA ASN A 17 -206.65 55.94 44.88
C ASN A 17 -205.95 54.83 45.67
N ARG A 18 -206.66 53.78 46.07
CA ARG A 18 -206.07 52.58 46.66
C ARG A 18 -205.34 51.77 45.60
N LYS A 19 -205.97 51.52 44.43
CA LYS A 19 -205.33 50.81 43.30
C LYS A 19 -204.09 51.53 42.77
N LEU A 20 -204.15 52.85 42.60
CA LEU A 20 -202.99 53.66 42.18
C LEU A 20 -201.83 53.58 43.19
N ARG A 21 -202.13 53.55 44.49
CA ARG A 21 -201.09 53.36 45.53
C ARG A 21 -200.50 51.95 45.51
N ASP A 22 -201.29 50.93 45.23
CA ASP A 22 -200.81 49.56 45.08
C ASP A 22 -199.96 49.41 43.79
N GLU A 23 -200.35 50.05 42.68
CA GLU A 23 -199.57 50.12 41.44
C GLU A 23 -198.26 50.91 41.61
N GLU A 24 -198.28 52.08 42.26
CA GLU A 24 -197.05 52.83 42.61
C GLU A 24 -196.11 52.00 43.48
N LYS A 25 -196.66 51.25 44.44
CA LYS A 25 -195.89 50.35 45.30
C LYS A 25 -195.28 49.22 44.46
N GLN A 26 -196.02 48.67 43.50
CA GLN A 26 -195.55 47.62 42.60
C GLN A 26 -194.46 48.12 41.64
N VAL A 27 -194.61 49.30 41.07
CA VAL A 27 -193.59 49.96 40.24
C VAL A 27 -192.34 50.29 41.05
N ARG A 28 -192.50 50.75 42.30
CA ARG A 28 -191.38 51.02 43.21
C ARG A 28 -190.63 49.73 43.55
N LEU A 29 -191.35 48.63 43.81
CA LEU A 29 -190.77 47.30 44.05
C LEU A 29 -190.02 46.80 42.81
N MET A 30 -190.63 46.90 41.62
CA MET A 30 -190.00 46.51 40.36
C MET A 30 -188.73 47.33 40.08
N LYS A 31 -188.76 48.64 40.33
CA LYS A 31 -187.58 49.52 40.19
C LYS A 31 -186.48 49.17 41.19
N GLN A 32 -186.83 48.82 42.43
CA GLN A 32 -185.88 48.30 43.41
C GLN A 32 -185.28 46.95 42.97
N GLU A 33 -186.08 46.08 42.37
CA GLU A 33 -185.65 44.77 41.90
C GLU A 33 -184.72 44.86 40.68
N ILE A 34 -185.04 45.74 39.71
CA ILE A 34 -184.16 46.04 38.57
C ILE A 34 -182.84 46.65 39.06
N MET A 35 -182.88 47.61 39.99
CA MET A 35 -181.66 48.22 40.54
C MET A 35 -180.80 47.19 41.28
N LYS A 36 -181.45 46.26 42.01
CA LYS A 36 -180.76 45.14 42.67
C LYS A 36 -180.14 44.19 41.66
N GLN A 37 -180.84 43.85 40.57
CA GLN A 37 -180.29 43.03 39.48
C GLN A 37 -179.10 43.70 38.80
N GLN A 38 -179.21 44.98 38.44
CA GLN A 38 -178.11 45.74 37.83
C GLN A 38 -176.88 45.82 38.75
N LEU A 39 -177.09 46.02 40.06
CA LEU A 39 -176.00 46.02 41.03
C LEU A 39 -175.34 44.64 41.13
N VAL A 40 -176.13 43.56 41.15
CA VAL A 40 -175.61 42.18 41.16
C VAL A 40 -174.81 41.89 39.89
N GLU A 41 -175.33 42.23 38.71
CA GLU A 41 -174.62 42.07 37.43
C GLU A 41 -173.32 42.88 37.39
N GLN A 42 -173.34 44.13 37.85
CA GLN A 42 -172.13 44.96 37.91
C GLN A 42 -171.08 44.38 38.86
N THR A 43 -171.51 43.82 40.00
CA THR A 43 -170.62 43.18 40.97
C THR A 43 -170.02 41.90 40.38
N GLN A 44 -170.83 41.08 39.72
CA GLN A 44 -170.38 39.86 39.03
C GLN A 44 -169.38 40.18 37.92
N LEU A 45 -169.62 41.23 37.12
CA LEU A 45 -168.73 41.65 36.05
C LEU A 45 -167.40 42.23 36.59
N GLN A 46 -167.42 42.92 37.73
CA GLN A 46 -166.20 43.35 38.42
C GLN A 46 -165.41 42.17 38.98
N GLU A 47 -166.08 41.17 39.57
CA GLU A 47 -165.43 39.95 40.04
C GLU A 47 -164.82 39.13 38.89
N GLN A 48 -165.53 39.01 37.76
CA GLN A 48 -165.01 38.35 36.56
C GLN A 48 -163.76 39.07 36.03
N ARG A 49 -163.80 40.39 35.88
CA ARG A 49 -162.61 41.17 35.47
C ARG A 49 -161.45 41.02 36.44
N LYS A 50 -161.69 40.99 37.74
CA LYS A 50 -160.64 40.73 38.74
C LYS A 50 -160.02 39.33 38.58
N LYS A 51 -160.86 38.32 38.36
CA LYS A 51 -160.40 36.93 38.13
C LYS A 51 -159.59 36.81 36.84
N GLU A 52 -160.04 37.43 35.76
CA GLU A 52 -159.32 37.44 34.48
C GLU A 52 -157.95 38.14 34.59
N LEU A 53 -157.89 39.31 35.24
CA LEU A 53 -156.64 40.04 35.47
C LEU A 53 -155.67 39.23 36.35
N GLN A 54 -156.18 38.56 37.37
CA GLN A 54 -155.38 37.68 38.22
C GLN A 54 -154.83 36.49 37.44
N LEU A 55 -155.65 35.87 36.58
CA LEU A 55 -155.22 34.76 35.72
C LEU A 55 -154.18 35.21 34.69
N GLN A 56 -154.36 36.39 34.10
CA GLN A 56 -153.38 36.97 33.17
C GLN A 56 -152.04 37.21 33.86
N LYS A 57 -152.06 37.82 35.06
CA LYS A 57 -150.85 38.04 35.84
C LYS A 57 -150.14 36.72 36.19
N GLN A 58 -150.90 35.69 36.57
CA GLN A 58 -150.34 34.36 36.82
C GLN A 58 -149.67 33.76 35.58
N ARG A 59 -150.28 33.91 34.40
CA ARG A 59 -149.67 33.46 33.13
C ARG A 59 -148.38 34.23 32.82
N GLU A 60 -148.38 35.54 32.98
CA GLU A 60 -147.18 36.38 32.77
C GLU A 60 -146.06 36.01 33.75
N ASP A 61 -146.38 35.79 35.03
CA ASP A 61 -145.41 35.33 36.05
C ASP A 61 -144.87 33.93 35.70
N GLU A 62 -145.72 33.00 35.25
CA GLU A 62 -145.31 31.66 34.80
C GLU A 62 -144.40 31.72 33.57
N GLU A 63 -144.71 32.56 32.58
CA GLU A 63 -143.88 32.77 31.39
C GLU A 63 -142.51 33.36 31.77
N GLN A 64 -142.46 34.34 32.67
CA GLN A 64 -141.19 34.89 33.18
C GLN A 64 -140.37 33.84 33.92
N ILE A 65 -140.99 33.01 34.78
CA ILE A 65 -140.31 31.92 35.48
C ILE A 65 -139.75 30.91 34.47
N GLN A 66 -140.51 30.55 33.43
CA GLN A 66 -140.04 29.65 32.37
C GLN A 66 -138.84 30.25 31.62
N LEU A 67 -138.88 31.55 31.29
CA LEU A 67 -137.79 32.24 30.62
C LEU A 67 -136.53 32.27 31.49
N ILE A 68 -136.67 32.55 32.80
CA ILE A 68 -135.55 32.53 33.75
C ILE A 68 -134.95 31.13 33.84
N ARG A 69 -135.78 30.09 33.95
CA ARG A 69 -135.30 28.69 33.98
C ARG A 69 -134.56 28.32 32.70
N LYS A 70 -135.06 28.74 31.54
CA LYS A 70 -134.40 28.50 30.25
C LYS A 70 -133.04 29.19 30.19
N LYS A 71 -132.96 30.49 30.55
CA LYS A 71 -131.69 31.24 30.60
C LYS A 71 -130.69 30.62 31.57
N GLN A 72 -131.12 30.25 32.77
CA GLN A 72 -130.25 29.55 33.74
C GLN A 72 -129.77 28.18 33.23
N GLY A 73 -130.61 27.47 32.47
CA GLY A 73 -130.24 26.23 31.79
C GLY A 73 -129.15 26.45 30.73
N GLU A 74 -129.32 27.45 29.87
CA GLU A 74 -128.36 27.85 28.84
C GLU A 74 -127.03 28.31 29.45
N GLU A 75 -127.06 29.14 30.50
CA GLU A 75 -125.87 29.58 31.23
C GLU A 75 -125.11 28.40 31.86
N LYS A 76 -125.83 27.47 32.52
CA LYS A 76 -125.21 26.26 33.09
C LYS A 76 -124.57 25.39 32.01
N PHE A 77 -125.27 25.20 30.88
CA PHE A 77 -124.74 24.43 29.76
C PHE A 77 -123.45 25.07 29.21
N GLN A 78 -123.45 26.38 29.02
CA GLN A 78 -122.28 27.11 28.54
C GLN A 78 -121.11 27.06 29.54
N GLN A 79 -121.38 27.12 30.85
CA GLN A 79 -120.36 26.94 31.88
C GLN A 79 -119.75 25.54 31.86
N ILE A 80 -120.57 24.49 31.67
CA ILE A 80 -120.09 23.11 31.54
C ILE A 80 -119.18 22.98 30.32
N GLN A 81 -119.62 23.48 29.17
CA GLN A 81 -118.84 23.44 27.93
C GLN A 81 -117.50 24.17 28.09
N ASN A 82 -117.51 25.39 28.65
CA ASN A 82 -116.29 26.16 28.91
C ASN A 82 -115.34 25.42 29.86
N LYS A 83 -115.87 24.76 30.90
CA LYS A 83 -115.06 23.98 31.85
C LYS A 83 -114.44 22.75 31.18
N GLU A 84 -115.16 22.08 30.30
CA GLU A 84 -114.64 20.94 29.53
C GLU A 84 -113.55 21.38 28.54
N THR A 85 -113.77 22.46 27.80
CA THR A 85 -112.76 23.03 26.90
C THR A 85 -111.51 23.46 27.66
N MET A 86 -111.67 24.13 28.81
CA MET A 86 -110.54 24.53 29.65
C MET A 86 -109.78 23.30 30.17
N LYS A 87 -110.48 22.24 30.58
CA LYS A 87 -109.87 20.98 31.02
C LYS A 87 -109.06 20.32 29.89
N GLN A 88 -109.60 20.26 28.68
CA GLN A 88 -108.89 19.71 27.51
C GLN A 88 -107.65 20.53 27.17
N ASN A 89 -107.75 21.86 27.17
CA ASN A 89 -106.61 22.74 26.91
C ASN A 89 -105.51 22.56 27.96
N LEU A 90 -105.86 22.48 29.25
CA LEU A 90 -104.90 22.22 30.33
C LEU A 90 -104.24 20.84 30.20
N GLN A 91 -105.01 19.81 29.81
CA GLN A 91 -104.46 18.48 29.56
C GLN A 91 -103.45 18.49 28.40
N GLN A 92 -103.77 19.15 27.30
CA GLN A 92 -102.86 19.30 26.16
C GLN A 92 -101.60 20.07 26.55
N GLN A 93 -101.74 21.17 27.28
CA GLN A 93 -100.60 21.96 27.75
C GLN A 93 -99.70 21.14 28.68
N ASN A 94 -100.27 20.40 29.63
CA ASN A 94 -99.51 19.52 30.51
C ASN A 94 -98.78 18.42 29.73
N HIS A 95 -99.41 17.85 28.70
CA HIS A 95 -98.76 16.85 27.85
C HIS A 95 -97.55 17.43 27.11
N LEU A 96 -97.67 18.64 26.56
CA LEU A 96 -96.56 19.33 25.90
C LEU A 96 -95.41 19.63 26.88
N ILE A 97 -95.74 20.09 28.09
CA ILE A 97 -94.74 20.35 29.15
C ILE A 97 -94.00 19.06 29.49
N LEU A 98 -94.71 17.95 29.71
CA LEU A 98 -94.09 16.66 30.06
C LEU A 98 -93.21 16.13 28.92
N ASN A 99 -93.65 16.23 27.67
CA ASN A 99 -92.84 15.82 26.52
C ASN A 99 -91.57 16.67 26.39
N HIS A 100 -91.69 17.98 26.59
CA HIS A 100 -90.52 18.87 26.53
C HIS A 100 -89.53 18.59 27.67
N GLN A 101 -90.02 18.36 28.90
CA GLN A 101 -89.17 17.96 30.02
C GLN A 101 -88.45 16.64 29.73
N LYS A 102 -89.14 15.66 29.15
CA LYS A 102 -88.53 14.39 28.77
C LYS A 102 -87.43 14.58 27.72
N LEU A 103 -87.66 15.40 26.71
CA LEU A 103 -86.68 15.71 25.68
C LEU A 103 -85.43 16.37 26.29
N ILE A 104 -85.59 17.35 27.18
CA ILE A 104 -84.45 17.98 27.88
C ILE A 104 -83.66 16.95 28.71
N ILE A 105 -84.34 16.03 29.40
CA ILE A 105 -83.68 14.99 30.18
C ILE A 105 -82.88 14.06 29.27
N ASP A 106 -83.46 13.64 28.14
CA ASP A 106 -82.81 12.75 27.18
C ASP A 106 -81.59 13.43 26.53
N GLU A 107 -81.69 14.72 26.17
CA GLU A 107 -80.57 15.52 25.66
C GLU A 107 -79.43 15.63 26.69
N LYS A 108 -79.74 15.97 27.94
CA LYS A 108 -78.73 16.03 29.01
C LYS A 108 -78.05 14.69 29.26
N LYS A 109 -78.82 13.60 29.18
CA LYS A 109 -78.27 12.24 29.34
C LYS A 109 -77.32 11.90 28.19
N GLN A 110 -77.67 12.25 26.95
CA GLN A 110 -76.80 12.05 25.78
C GLN A 110 -75.53 12.91 25.88
N GLU A 111 -75.64 14.17 26.29
CA GLU A 111 -74.49 15.06 26.50
C GLU A 111 -73.55 14.51 27.58
N THR A 112 -74.09 14.05 28.71
CA THR A 112 -73.30 13.44 29.78
C THR A 112 -72.56 12.20 29.27
N LEU A 113 -73.25 11.30 28.56
CA LEU A 113 -72.62 10.11 27.96
C LEU A 113 -71.53 10.48 26.95
N LYS A 114 -71.72 11.56 26.18
CA LYS A 114 -70.71 12.04 25.23
C LYS A 114 -69.46 12.53 25.96
N ILE A 115 -69.64 13.33 27.01
CA ILE A 115 -68.54 13.83 27.85
C ILE A 115 -67.79 12.66 28.51
N GLU A 116 -68.50 11.68 29.08
CA GLU A 116 -67.89 10.49 29.67
C GLU A 116 -67.07 9.70 28.66
N ASN A 117 -67.62 9.48 27.45
CA ASN A 117 -66.90 8.81 26.37
C ASN A 117 -65.65 9.59 25.92
N ASP A 118 -65.75 10.92 25.82
CA ASP A 118 -64.60 11.76 25.46
C ASP A 118 -63.51 11.70 26.54
N ILE A 119 -63.88 11.69 27.83
CA ILE A 119 -62.94 11.49 28.94
C ILE A 119 -62.26 10.13 28.85
N ILE A 120 -63.03 9.06 28.63
CA ILE A 120 -62.50 7.69 28.50
C ILE A 120 -61.54 7.60 27.31
N ASN A 121 -61.93 8.12 26.14
CA ASN A 121 -61.10 8.09 24.94
C ASN A 121 -59.81 8.88 25.13
N ASN A 122 -59.87 10.06 25.76
CA ASN A 122 -58.69 10.85 26.07
C ASN A 122 -57.75 10.13 27.05
N ALA A 123 -58.31 9.44 28.06
CA ALA A 123 -57.51 8.64 28.99
C ALA A 123 -56.83 7.44 28.30
N ILE A 124 -57.55 6.73 27.42
CA ILE A 124 -57.00 5.62 26.62
C ILE A 124 -55.86 6.11 25.72
N ASN A 125 -56.06 7.23 25.02
CA ASN A 125 -55.04 7.84 24.17
C ASN A 125 -53.82 8.28 24.98
N GLY A 126 -54.03 8.88 26.15
CA GLY A 126 -52.96 9.26 27.08
C GLY A 126 -52.13 8.06 27.55
N LEU A 127 -52.79 6.98 27.97
CA LEU A 127 -52.13 5.74 28.40
C LEU A 127 -51.35 5.08 27.25
N SER A 128 -51.91 5.06 26.04
CA SER A 128 -51.24 4.51 24.87
C SER A 128 -49.97 5.29 24.52
N LEU A 129 -50.04 6.63 24.56
CA LEU A 129 -48.89 7.50 24.32
C LEU A 129 -47.81 7.32 25.39
N GLU A 130 -48.21 7.24 26.67
CA GLU A 130 -47.28 6.98 27.77
C GLU A 130 -46.57 5.63 27.61
N GLU A 131 -47.31 4.58 27.22
CA GLU A 131 -46.73 3.27 26.99
C GLU A 131 -45.73 3.27 25.83
N GLN A 132 -46.05 3.97 24.74
CA GLN A 132 -45.14 4.14 23.60
C GLN A 132 -43.85 4.87 24.02
N MET A 133 -43.97 5.97 24.76
CA MET A 133 -42.83 6.73 25.28
C MET A 133 -41.96 5.88 26.23
N ARG A 134 -42.59 5.08 27.09
CA ARG A 134 -41.89 4.16 28.00
C ARG A 134 -41.16 3.06 27.24
N ARG A 135 -41.75 2.51 26.18
CA ARG A 135 -41.10 1.51 25.30
C ARG A 135 -39.89 2.11 24.59
N GLN A 136 -40.03 3.29 23.98
CA GLN A 136 -38.92 4.00 23.34
C GLN A 136 -37.78 4.30 24.32
N LYS A 137 -38.11 4.76 25.54
CA LYS A 137 -37.10 5.01 26.59
C LYS A 137 -36.34 3.73 26.97
N ARG A 138 -37.03 2.59 27.08
CA ARG A 138 -36.40 1.29 27.38
C ARG A 138 -35.50 0.82 26.24
N GLU A 139 -35.94 0.97 24.99
CA GLU A 139 -35.13 0.62 23.82
C GLU A 139 -33.86 1.46 23.73
N MET A 140 -33.98 2.77 23.94
CA MET A 140 -32.83 3.69 23.99
C MET A 140 -31.86 3.30 25.11
N GLN A 141 -32.37 3.02 26.32
CA GLN A 141 -31.52 2.54 27.43
C GLN A 141 -30.83 1.22 27.09
N LYS A 142 -31.52 0.28 26.45
CA LYS A 142 -30.94 -0.99 26.01
C LYS A 142 -29.81 -0.76 25.00
N GLN A 143 -30.00 0.13 24.03
CA GLN A 143 -28.98 0.50 23.03
C GLN A 143 -27.75 1.14 23.70
N ILE A 144 -27.95 2.03 24.66
CA ILE A 144 -26.85 2.66 25.42
C ILE A 144 -26.04 1.59 26.17
N VAL A 145 -26.70 0.69 26.89
CA VAL A 145 -26.03 -0.40 27.63
C VAL A 145 -25.28 -1.33 26.67
N GLU A 146 -25.89 -1.68 25.54
CA GLU A 146 -25.23 -2.52 24.52
C GLU A 146 -23.98 -1.86 23.94
N GLN A 147 -24.03 -0.56 23.65
CA GLN A 147 -22.85 0.21 23.20
C GLN A 147 -21.76 0.25 24.27
N GLN A 148 -22.13 0.54 25.52
CA GLN A 148 -21.17 0.53 26.65
C GLN A 148 -20.50 -0.84 26.83
N MET A 149 -21.26 -1.92 26.69
CA MET A 149 -20.72 -3.28 26.76
C MET A 149 -19.77 -3.59 25.59
N LYS A 150 -20.10 -3.17 24.37
CA LYS A 150 -19.22 -3.33 23.19
C LYS A 150 -17.92 -2.55 23.39
N GLU A 151 -17.98 -1.30 23.83
CA GLU A 151 -16.79 -0.49 24.12
C GLU A 151 -15.92 -1.12 25.21
N LEU A 152 -16.53 -1.62 26.28
CA LEU A 152 -15.81 -2.31 27.35
C LEU A 152 -15.09 -3.56 26.81
N GLN A 153 -15.75 -4.34 25.96
CA GLN A 153 -15.16 -5.53 25.35
C GLN A 153 -14.01 -5.17 24.42
N GLN A 154 -14.16 -4.14 23.58
CA GLN A 154 -13.07 -3.64 22.73
C GLN A 154 -11.86 -3.16 23.55
N ARG A 155 -12.09 -2.47 24.68
CA ARG A 155 -11.02 -2.07 25.60
C ARG A 155 -10.28 -3.28 26.17
N LYS A 156 -11.01 -4.32 26.62
CA LYS A 156 -10.41 -5.56 27.13
C LYS A 156 -9.60 -6.30 26.07
N GLU A 157 -10.11 -6.39 24.84
CA GLU A 157 -9.39 -7.02 23.73
C GLU A 157 -8.11 -6.24 23.37
N LYS A 158 -8.18 -4.91 23.36
CA LYS A 158 -7.01 -4.05 23.17
C LYS A 158 -5.98 -4.26 24.27
N GLU A 159 -6.40 -4.23 25.54
CA GLU A 159 -5.50 -4.45 26.69
C GLU A 159 -4.81 -5.82 26.61
N LYS A 160 -5.54 -6.87 26.18
CA LYS A 160 -4.96 -8.19 25.97
C LYS A 160 -3.88 -8.19 24.89
N LYS A 161 -4.14 -7.54 23.75
CA LYS A 161 -3.17 -7.40 22.65
C LYS A 161 -1.95 -6.59 23.06
N ASP A 162 -2.14 -5.50 23.80
CA ASP A 162 -1.06 -4.66 24.30
C ASP A 162 -0.17 -5.48 25.26
N LYS A 163 -0.76 -6.27 26.16
CA LYS A 163 -0.02 -7.21 27.04
C LYS A 163 0.73 -8.29 26.25
N GLU A 164 0.12 -8.88 25.22
CA GLU A 164 0.78 -9.87 24.37
C GLU A 164 1.96 -9.25 23.61
N PHE A 165 1.81 -8.01 23.14
CA PHE A 165 2.87 -7.26 22.47
C PHE A 165 4.03 -6.92 23.41
N GLU A 166 3.75 -6.44 24.63
CA GLU A 166 4.77 -6.21 25.66
C GLU A 166 5.54 -7.50 25.99
N GLN A 167 4.85 -8.63 26.11
CA GLN A 167 5.48 -9.92 26.34
C GLN A 167 6.37 -10.35 25.17
N LEU A 168 5.95 -10.10 23.92
CA LEU A 168 6.76 -10.38 22.74
C LEU A 168 8.04 -9.54 22.72
N ILE A 169 7.93 -8.23 22.99
CA ILE A 169 9.09 -7.34 23.11
C ILE A 169 10.05 -7.85 24.19
N TYR A 170 9.53 -8.19 25.36
CA TYR A 170 10.35 -8.69 26.46
C TYR A 170 11.08 -9.99 26.09
N LYS A 171 10.39 -10.93 25.42
CA LYS A 171 11.00 -12.17 24.91
C LYS A 171 12.08 -11.90 23.87
N GLU A 172 11.84 -10.98 22.93
CA GLU A 172 12.83 -10.60 21.92
C GLU A 172 14.07 -9.97 22.57
N GLN A 173 13.87 -9.05 23.53
CA GLN A 173 14.98 -8.43 24.28
C GLN A 173 15.81 -9.46 25.04
N THR A 174 15.16 -10.40 25.75
CA THR A 174 15.86 -11.46 26.48
C THR A 174 16.59 -12.43 25.55
N GLN A 175 16.00 -12.77 24.40
CA GLN A 175 16.66 -13.60 23.39
C GLN A 175 17.88 -12.90 22.80
N ASN A 176 17.77 -11.61 22.47
CA ASN A 176 18.88 -10.82 21.93
C ASN A 176 20.03 -10.67 22.94
N GLU A 177 19.72 -10.46 24.21
CA GLU A 177 20.74 -10.39 25.27
C GLU A 177 21.44 -11.74 25.45
N SER A 178 20.70 -12.84 25.45
CA SER A 178 21.27 -14.19 25.51
C SER A 178 22.22 -14.47 24.34
N LEU A 179 21.82 -14.12 23.12
CA LEU A 179 22.66 -14.20 21.91
C LEU A 179 23.92 -13.34 22.01
N ARG A 180 23.81 -12.13 22.61
CA ARG A 180 24.96 -11.25 22.85
C ARG A 180 25.95 -11.88 23.81
N ILE A 181 25.46 -12.41 24.94
CA ILE A 181 26.27 -13.10 25.95
C ILE A 181 26.96 -14.31 25.32
N GLN A 182 26.23 -15.15 24.59
CA GLN A 182 26.79 -16.34 23.95
C GLN A 182 27.91 -16.00 22.97
N LYS A 183 27.71 -14.99 22.10
CA LYS A 183 28.77 -14.52 21.19
C LYS A 183 30.00 -14.03 21.93
N GLN A 184 29.80 -13.38 23.08
CA GLN A 184 30.90 -12.89 23.91
C GLN A 184 31.66 -14.05 24.57
N GLU A 185 30.95 -15.05 25.10
CA GLU A 185 31.55 -16.28 25.65
C GLU A 185 32.34 -17.06 24.58
N ASP A 186 31.80 -17.21 23.38
CA ASP A 186 32.50 -17.87 22.26
C ASP A 186 33.75 -17.09 21.85
N SER A 187 33.70 -15.76 21.86
CA SER A 187 34.87 -14.91 21.62
C SER A 187 35.96 -15.13 22.67
N TYR A 188 35.58 -15.18 23.95
CA TYR A 188 36.51 -15.48 25.04
C TYR A 188 37.10 -16.89 24.93
N ARG A 189 36.28 -17.91 24.65
CA ARG A 189 36.75 -19.28 24.43
C ARG A 189 37.80 -19.33 23.31
N ASN A 190 37.50 -18.70 22.17
CA ASN A 190 38.43 -18.62 21.04
C ASN A 190 39.72 -17.87 21.39
N TYR A 191 39.62 -16.78 22.16
CA TYR A 191 40.78 -16.03 22.64
C TYR A 191 41.69 -16.91 23.51
N TYR A 192 41.12 -17.58 24.51
CA TYR A 192 41.88 -18.45 25.40
C TYR A 192 42.45 -19.68 24.69
N GLN A 193 41.73 -20.25 23.72
CA GLN A 193 42.25 -21.32 22.88
C GLN A 193 43.47 -20.86 22.08
N LYS A 194 43.38 -19.73 21.37
CA LYS A 194 44.52 -19.15 20.63
C LYS A 194 45.69 -18.81 21.53
N LEU A 195 45.42 -18.35 22.76
CA LEU A 195 46.45 -18.08 23.75
C LEU A 195 47.18 -19.37 24.15
N SER A 196 46.43 -20.45 24.40
CA SER A 196 47.00 -21.77 24.69
C SER A 196 47.79 -22.33 23.52
N GLU A 197 47.28 -22.26 22.29
CA GLU A 197 48.00 -22.68 21.08
C GLU A 197 49.31 -21.92 20.91
N ARG A 198 49.28 -20.60 21.14
CA ARG A 198 50.47 -19.75 21.10
C ARG A 198 51.48 -20.12 22.19
N GLN A 199 51.02 -20.41 23.40
CA GLN A 199 51.88 -20.84 24.49
C GLN A 199 52.55 -22.19 24.19
N ASN A 200 51.79 -23.16 23.67
CA ASN A 200 52.32 -24.46 23.25
C ASN A 200 53.36 -24.29 22.12
N ALA A 201 53.04 -23.50 21.10
CA ALA A 201 53.98 -23.22 20.01
C ALA A 201 55.28 -22.54 20.50
N LEU A 202 55.18 -21.61 21.44
CA LEU A 202 56.35 -20.98 22.06
C LEU A 202 57.17 -21.97 22.89
N GLN A 203 56.51 -22.87 23.63
CA GLN A 203 57.17 -23.91 24.41
C GLN A 203 57.87 -24.94 23.50
N ASP A 204 57.27 -25.29 22.37
CA ASP A 204 57.89 -26.17 21.36
C ASP A 204 59.12 -25.50 20.73
N ILE A 205 59.02 -24.21 20.36
CA ILE A 205 60.16 -23.43 19.87
C ILE A 205 61.28 -23.41 20.92
N TYR A 206 60.92 -23.19 22.20
CA TYR A 206 61.89 -23.18 23.29
C TYR A 206 62.58 -24.54 23.43
N ARG A 207 61.84 -25.67 23.45
CA ARG A 207 62.43 -27.02 23.52
C ARG A 207 63.36 -27.29 22.34
N GLN A 208 62.96 -26.91 21.12
CA GLN A 208 63.78 -27.13 19.92
C GLN A 208 65.06 -26.29 19.92
N LYS A 209 65.01 -25.05 20.41
CA LYS A 209 66.14 -24.10 20.30
C LYS A 209 67.01 -24.01 21.54
N VAL A 210 66.44 -24.19 22.73
CA VAL A 210 67.09 -23.93 24.02
C VAL A 210 67.47 -25.22 24.72
N ASP A 211 66.63 -26.26 24.68
CA ASP A 211 66.94 -27.54 25.34
C ASP A 211 67.82 -28.46 24.48
N ASN A 212 67.86 -28.27 23.16
CA ASN A 212 68.73 -29.02 22.25
C ASN A 212 69.57 -28.12 21.30
N PRO A 213 70.39 -27.20 21.85
CA PRO A 213 71.19 -26.26 21.06
C PRO A 213 72.23 -26.97 20.20
N LYS A 214 72.68 -28.16 20.63
CA LYS A 214 73.63 -29.00 19.90
C LYS A 214 73.07 -29.45 18.55
N LEU A 215 71.84 -29.96 18.50
CA LEU A 215 71.21 -30.39 17.24
C LEU A 215 71.07 -29.23 16.25
N TYR A 216 70.69 -28.04 16.73
CA TYR A 216 70.54 -26.86 15.89
C TYR A 216 71.89 -26.36 15.34
N LEU A 217 72.92 -26.30 16.19
CA LEU A 217 74.28 -25.98 15.79
C LEU A 217 74.82 -26.98 14.77
N ASP A 218 74.63 -28.28 15.01
CA ASP A 218 75.06 -29.35 14.10
C ASP A 218 74.35 -29.25 12.75
N GLN A 219 73.05 -28.96 12.71
CA GLN A 219 72.30 -28.73 11.47
C GLN A 219 72.84 -27.52 10.68
N MET A 220 73.14 -26.42 11.38
CA MET A 220 73.67 -25.21 10.75
C MET A 220 75.09 -25.44 10.18
N ILE A 221 75.95 -26.12 10.93
CA ILE A 221 77.30 -26.49 10.51
C ILE A 221 77.23 -27.42 9.30
N ASN A 222 76.40 -28.46 9.36
CA ASN A 222 76.25 -29.43 8.25
C ASN A 222 75.74 -28.76 6.96
N LYS A 223 74.82 -27.79 7.07
CA LYS A 223 74.37 -27.01 5.90
C LYS A 223 75.51 -26.19 5.29
N GLN A 224 76.31 -25.52 6.12
CA GLN A 224 77.45 -24.72 5.65
C GLN A 224 78.59 -25.59 5.08
N VAL A 225 78.81 -26.78 5.61
CA VAL A 225 79.78 -27.75 5.08
C VAL A 225 79.32 -28.25 3.72
N LYS A 226 78.04 -28.63 3.59
CA LYS A 226 77.47 -29.10 2.33
C LYS A 226 77.47 -28.02 1.24
N GLU A 227 77.06 -26.79 1.58
CA GLU A 227 77.12 -25.65 0.65
C GLU A 227 78.55 -25.34 0.19
N ARG A 228 79.57 -25.57 1.03
CA ARG A 228 80.98 -25.43 0.64
C ARG A 228 81.43 -26.57 -0.28
N GLN A 229 81.09 -27.81 0.03
CA GLN A 229 81.41 -28.97 -0.82
C GLN A 229 80.77 -28.85 -2.21
N ASP A 230 79.49 -28.46 -2.29
CA ASP A 230 78.79 -28.26 -3.55
C ASP A 230 79.43 -27.14 -4.39
N LYS A 231 79.92 -26.06 -3.74
CA LYS A 231 80.66 -24.98 -4.42
C LYS A 231 82.03 -25.44 -4.92
N GLU A 232 82.78 -26.17 -4.11
CA GLU A 232 84.09 -26.70 -4.51
C GLU A 232 83.98 -27.69 -5.68
N GLU A 233 82.95 -28.55 -5.66
CA GLU A 233 82.67 -29.50 -6.75
C GLU A 233 82.30 -28.77 -8.06
N THR A 234 81.42 -27.77 -7.98
CA THR A 234 81.04 -26.98 -9.16
C THR A 234 82.22 -26.18 -9.73
N GLU A 235 83.07 -25.59 -8.89
CA GLU A 235 84.29 -24.91 -9.33
C GLU A 235 85.29 -25.88 -9.98
N TYR A 236 85.48 -27.07 -9.40
CA TYR A 236 86.35 -28.10 -9.93
C TYR A 236 85.88 -28.59 -11.31
N LEU A 237 84.59 -28.92 -11.45
CA LEU A 237 84.00 -29.35 -12.72
C LEU A 237 84.12 -28.26 -13.80
N THR A 238 83.90 -27.00 -13.41
CA THR A 238 84.03 -25.85 -14.31
C THR A 238 85.48 -25.67 -14.78
N ARG A 239 86.46 -25.73 -13.87
CA ARG A 239 87.90 -25.69 -14.23
C ARG A 239 88.29 -26.82 -15.17
N ARG A 240 87.83 -28.05 -14.89
CA ARG A 240 88.13 -29.23 -15.72
C ARG A 240 87.55 -29.08 -17.13
N SER A 241 86.31 -28.59 -17.25
CA SER A 241 85.67 -28.32 -18.55
C SER A 241 86.43 -27.25 -19.36
N ILE A 242 86.87 -26.17 -18.72
CA ILE A 242 87.66 -25.12 -19.38
C ILE A 242 88.99 -25.68 -19.88
N GLN A 243 89.71 -26.46 -19.06
CA GLN A 243 90.98 -27.07 -19.48
C GLN A 243 90.80 -28.03 -20.66
N GLN A 244 89.70 -28.79 -20.67
CA GLN A 244 89.40 -29.70 -21.77
C GLN A 244 89.12 -28.93 -23.08
N LYS A 245 88.30 -27.88 -23.03
CA LYS A 245 88.08 -26.99 -24.19
C LYS A 245 89.37 -26.34 -24.69
N GLN A 246 90.24 -25.90 -23.80
CA GLN A 246 91.55 -25.34 -24.19
C GLN A 246 92.43 -26.38 -24.90
N LYS A 247 92.47 -27.62 -24.40
CA LYS A 247 93.18 -28.72 -25.08
C LYS A 247 92.61 -29.04 -26.45
N GLU A 248 91.28 -29.09 -26.57
CA GLU A 248 90.59 -29.32 -27.85
C GLU A 248 90.87 -28.19 -28.85
N MET A 249 90.81 -26.91 -28.42
CA MET A 249 91.18 -25.77 -29.27
C MET A 249 92.63 -25.84 -29.75
N TYR A 250 93.57 -26.20 -28.86
CA TYR A 250 94.97 -26.36 -29.23
C TYR A 250 95.17 -27.49 -30.24
N GLN A 251 94.55 -28.65 -30.01
CA GLN A 251 94.63 -29.80 -30.94
C GLN A 251 94.00 -29.48 -32.30
N ASN A 252 92.83 -28.83 -32.32
CA ASN A 252 92.18 -28.40 -33.56
C ASN A 252 93.02 -27.36 -34.31
N GLY A 253 93.63 -26.40 -33.59
CA GLY A 253 94.56 -25.43 -34.19
C GLY A 253 95.76 -26.12 -34.85
N LEU A 254 96.36 -27.11 -34.17
CA LEU A 254 97.47 -27.88 -34.71
C LEU A 254 97.05 -28.70 -35.93
N ALA A 255 95.88 -29.36 -35.88
CA ALA A 255 95.34 -30.14 -36.99
C ALA A 255 95.09 -29.26 -38.24
N ASN A 256 94.51 -28.06 -38.05
CA ASN A 256 94.32 -27.10 -39.14
C ASN A 256 95.64 -26.65 -39.76
N GLN A 257 96.66 -26.41 -38.93
CA GLN A 257 97.99 -26.00 -39.41
C GLN A 257 98.67 -27.11 -40.23
N ILE A 258 98.53 -28.37 -39.82
CA ILE A 258 99.01 -29.54 -40.59
C ILE A 258 98.23 -29.66 -41.92
N TYR A 259 96.92 -29.48 -41.89
CA TYR A 259 96.09 -29.51 -43.09
C TYR A 259 96.51 -28.44 -44.10
N GLU A 260 96.69 -27.18 -43.65
CA GLU A 260 97.18 -26.09 -44.50
C GLU A 260 98.57 -26.37 -45.08
N GLN A 261 99.49 -26.95 -44.31
CA GLN A 261 100.81 -27.33 -44.83
C GLN A 261 100.73 -28.43 -45.89
N ASN A 262 99.85 -29.41 -45.72
CA ASN A 262 99.66 -30.49 -46.69
C ASN A 262 99.00 -29.99 -47.98
N GLU A 263 98.03 -29.07 -47.90
CA GLU A 263 97.43 -28.45 -49.09
C GLU A 263 98.45 -27.57 -49.84
N LYS A 264 99.29 -26.81 -49.13
CA LYS A 264 100.42 -26.07 -49.76
C LYS A 264 101.39 -27.00 -50.46
N LYS A 265 101.76 -28.14 -49.84
CA LYS A 265 102.63 -29.14 -50.48
C LYS A 265 102.00 -29.74 -51.73
N LYS A 266 100.71 -30.09 -51.71
CA LYS A 266 100.01 -30.57 -52.91
C LYS A 266 100.00 -29.52 -54.03
N GLN A 267 99.80 -28.25 -53.70
CA GLN A 267 99.85 -27.17 -54.68
C GLN A 267 101.27 -27.02 -55.27
N GLU A 268 102.31 -27.07 -54.44
CA GLU A 268 103.70 -27.06 -54.92
C GLU A 268 104.06 -28.27 -55.78
N ASP A 269 103.59 -29.47 -55.42
CA ASP A 269 103.84 -30.69 -56.18
C ASP A 269 103.12 -30.65 -57.54
N ASN A 270 101.88 -30.15 -57.60
CA ASN A 270 101.18 -29.91 -58.87
C ASN A 270 101.92 -28.91 -59.78
N VAL A 271 102.47 -27.82 -59.22
CA VAL A 271 103.25 -26.84 -59.98
C VAL A 271 104.57 -27.44 -60.48
N LYS A 272 105.24 -28.29 -59.67
CA LYS A 272 106.45 -29.00 -60.09
C LYS A 272 106.15 -30.03 -61.18
N GLU A 273 105.05 -30.76 -61.08
CA GLU A 273 104.60 -31.73 -62.09
C GLU A 273 104.33 -31.01 -63.43
N GLN A 274 103.63 -29.87 -63.40
CA GLN A 274 103.42 -29.02 -64.58
C GLN A 274 104.74 -28.55 -65.21
N ARG A 275 105.67 -28.00 -64.41
CA ARG A 275 106.99 -27.60 -64.93
C ARG A 275 107.77 -28.77 -65.53
N LYS A 276 107.65 -29.97 -64.96
CA LYS A 276 108.33 -31.16 -65.45
C LYS A 276 107.78 -31.58 -66.82
N GLN A 277 106.46 -31.50 -67.01
CA GLN A 277 105.81 -31.75 -68.30
C GLN A 277 106.24 -30.72 -69.36
N GLU A 278 106.32 -29.43 -69.00
CA GLU A 278 106.82 -28.37 -69.89
C GLU A 278 108.28 -28.60 -70.33
N ILE A 279 109.16 -28.98 -69.38
CA ILE A 279 110.57 -29.29 -69.68
C ILE A 279 110.69 -30.49 -70.63
N LEU A 280 109.88 -31.53 -70.43
CA LEU A 280 109.91 -32.75 -71.25
C LEU A 280 109.42 -32.47 -72.68
N GLN A 281 108.42 -31.60 -72.83
CA GLN A 281 107.93 -31.14 -74.12
C GLN A 281 108.99 -30.29 -74.85
N ALA A 282 109.69 -29.41 -74.13
CA ALA A 282 110.80 -28.61 -74.68
C ALA A 282 112.01 -29.46 -75.08
N SER A 283 112.35 -30.52 -74.31
CA SER A 283 113.48 -31.40 -74.64
C SER A 283 113.21 -32.24 -75.89
N LEU A 284 111.98 -32.71 -76.08
CA LEU A 284 111.59 -33.45 -77.30
C LEU A 284 111.73 -32.59 -78.56
N LEU A 285 111.28 -31.32 -78.48
CA LEU A 285 111.46 -30.35 -79.57
C LEU A 285 112.94 -30.07 -79.88
N PHE A 286 113.77 -29.96 -78.84
CA PHE A 286 115.22 -29.71 -79.00
C PHE A 286 115.96 -30.90 -79.64
N GLU A 287 115.63 -32.13 -79.27
CA GLU A 287 116.27 -33.34 -79.79
C GLU A 287 115.91 -33.58 -81.27
N GLU A 288 114.67 -33.29 -81.65
CA GLU A 288 114.21 -33.30 -83.04
C GLU A 288 114.98 -32.29 -83.92
N GLN A 289 115.22 -31.09 -83.38
CA GLN A 289 116.00 -30.06 -84.06
C GLN A 289 117.47 -30.47 -84.27
N GLN A 290 118.11 -31.08 -83.26
CA GLN A 290 119.47 -31.59 -83.40
C GLN A 290 119.59 -32.74 -84.40
N ARG A 291 118.58 -33.61 -84.49
CA ARG A 291 118.58 -34.73 -85.45
C ARG A 291 118.58 -34.24 -86.90
N LEU A 292 117.82 -33.18 -87.18
CA LEU A 292 117.79 -32.52 -88.49
C LEU A 292 119.15 -31.93 -88.87
N ASP A 293 119.85 -31.31 -87.92
CA ASP A 293 121.19 -30.74 -88.15
C ASP A 293 122.27 -31.80 -88.40
N ARG A 294 122.20 -32.95 -87.71
CA ARG A 294 123.15 -34.06 -87.93
C ARG A 294 122.98 -34.70 -89.31
N LEU A 295 121.77 -34.76 -89.83
CA LEU A 295 121.49 -35.27 -91.17
C LEU A 295 122.13 -34.39 -92.25
N ARG A 296 122.02 -33.06 -92.13
CA ARG A 296 122.71 -32.11 -93.04
C ARG A 296 124.23 -32.27 -93.03
N LYS A 297 124.84 -32.51 -91.86
CA LYS A 297 126.31 -32.66 -91.76
C LYS A 297 126.85 -33.94 -92.40
N ARG A 298 126.10 -35.05 -92.38
CA ARG A 298 126.53 -36.32 -93.00
C ARG A 298 126.58 -36.25 -94.53
N GLU A 299 125.64 -35.55 -95.16
CA GLU A 299 125.64 -35.37 -96.62
C GLU A 299 126.89 -34.64 -97.11
N ILE A 300 127.33 -33.63 -96.36
CA ILE A 300 128.52 -32.84 -96.70
C ILE A 300 129.80 -33.69 -96.61
N GLN A 301 129.90 -34.57 -95.61
CA GLN A 301 131.10 -35.40 -95.40
C GLN A 301 131.30 -36.51 -96.44
N GLN A 302 130.23 -37.10 -96.97
CA GLN A 302 130.37 -38.16 -97.97
C GLN A 302 130.87 -37.66 -99.34
N GLN A 303 130.56 -36.42 -99.70
CA GLN A 303 131.06 -35.84 -100.96
C GLN A 303 132.58 -35.63 -100.94
N TYR A 304 133.19 -35.46 -99.77
CA TYR A 304 134.61 -35.13 -99.64
C TYR A 304 135.53 -36.36 -99.66
N HIS A 305 135.05 -37.52 -99.21
CA HIS A 305 135.94 -38.66 -98.94
C HIS A 305 136.38 -39.47 -100.17
N THR A 306 135.69 -39.36 -101.30
CA THR A 306 135.98 -40.22 -102.47
C THR A 306 137.12 -39.68 -103.34
N GLN A 307 137.61 -38.45 -103.14
CA GLN A 307 138.57 -37.81 -104.05
C GLN A 307 140.07 -38.02 -103.71
N LEU A 308 140.46 -38.63 -102.58
CA LEU A 308 141.84 -38.48 -102.06
C LEU A 308 142.64 -39.77 -101.72
N SER A 309 142.35 -40.93 -102.33
CA SER A 309 143.15 -42.15 -102.12
C SER A 309 144.07 -42.53 -103.31
N SER A 310 144.74 -41.56 -103.94
CA SER A 310 145.92 -41.78 -104.80
C SER A 310 147.09 -40.90 -104.36
N LEU A 311 148.28 -41.53 -104.25
CA LEU A 311 149.61 -40.95 -104.02
C LEU A 311 150.06 -40.60 -102.58
N SER A 312 150.86 -41.54 -102.04
CA SER A 312 152.21 -41.39 -101.46
C SER A 312 152.63 -40.17 -100.63
N GLN A 313 153.38 -40.52 -99.57
CA GLN A 313 154.65 -39.94 -99.13
C GLN A 313 154.70 -38.57 -98.42
N SER A 314 155.24 -38.66 -97.20
CA SER A 314 156.28 -37.83 -96.59
C SER A 314 155.99 -36.40 -96.09
N GLN A 315 156.35 -36.25 -94.80
CA GLN A 315 157.18 -35.18 -94.21
C GLN A 315 156.58 -33.81 -93.82
N SER A 316 156.65 -33.60 -92.49
CA SER A 316 157.11 -32.40 -91.75
C SER A 316 156.25 -31.13 -91.56
N GLN A 317 156.20 -30.79 -90.26
CA GLN A 317 156.47 -29.49 -89.62
C GLN A 317 155.36 -28.46 -89.33
N SER A 318 155.44 -27.99 -88.07
CA SER A 318 155.09 -26.65 -87.56
C SER A 318 153.59 -26.34 -87.46
N SER A 319 153.03 -25.56 -86.56
CA SER A 319 153.42 -24.77 -85.38
C SER A 319 152.12 -24.04 -84.98
N GLY A 320 151.85 -23.76 -83.70
CA GLY A 320 150.68 -22.93 -83.40
C GLY A 320 150.30 -22.85 -81.94
N ASN A 321 150.57 -21.68 -81.37
CA ASN A 321 150.52 -21.28 -79.98
C ASN A 321 149.15 -20.64 -79.61
N LEU A 322 149.03 -20.24 -78.34
CA LEU A 322 148.07 -19.29 -77.71
C LEU A 322 146.82 -19.92 -77.05
N ASN A 323 146.66 -19.83 -75.72
CA ASN A 323 146.26 -18.68 -74.90
C ASN A 323 144.89 -18.09 -75.26
N THR A 324 144.02 -18.03 -74.26
CA THR A 324 143.20 -16.89 -73.75
C THR A 324 141.79 -17.37 -73.38
N GLU A 325 141.00 -16.80 -72.47
CA GLU A 325 141.06 -15.82 -71.36
C GLU A 325 139.57 -15.42 -71.12
N VAL A 326 139.26 -14.61 -70.10
CA VAL A 326 138.12 -13.65 -70.07
C VAL A 326 136.70 -14.28 -69.92
N SER A 327 135.73 -13.83 -69.12
CA SER A 327 135.53 -12.73 -68.16
C SER A 327 134.17 -12.96 -67.46
N GLN A 328 134.02 -12.70 -66.17
CA GLN A 328 133.52 -11.44 -65.57
C GLN A 328 132.15 -10.94 -66.05
N SER A 329 131.17 -10.94 -65.14
CA SER A 329 130.38 -9.79 -64.66
C SER A 329 129.59 -10.29 -63.42
N ASN A 330 129.86 -9.94 -62.15
CA ASN A 330 130.10 -8.61 -61.55
C ASN A 330 128.89 -7.72 -61.90
N ILE A 331 128.11 -7.07 -61.03
CA ILE A 331 128.33 -6.31 -59.79
C ILE A 331 126.88 -6.06 -59.24
N TYR A 332 126.53 -6.14 -57.96
CA TYR A 332 126.61 -5.08 -56.92
C TYR A 332 126.03 -5.68 -55.63
N ASN A 333 126.82 -5.94 -54.57
CA ASN A 333 127.48 -5.07 -53.59
C ASN A 333 126.50 -4.53 -52.48
N PRO A 334 126.88 -4.63 -51.20
CA PRO A 334 125.99 -4.55 -50.03
C PRO A 334 126.07 -3.19 -49.32
N LEU A 335 125.41 -3.12 -48.16
CA LEU A 335 125.47 -2.14 -47.06
C LEU A 335 124.35 -1.10 -46.96
N THR A 336 124.02 -0.87 -45.68
CA THR A 336 123.24 0.21 -45.08
C THR A 336 121.72 -0.01 -45.14
N ASN A 337 120.96 0.08 -44.06
CA ASN A 337 121.24 0.51 -42.70
C ASN A 337 120.07 -0.01 -41.81
N PRO A 338 120.25 -0.05 -40.49
CA PRO A 338 119.25 -0.41 -39.51
C PRO A 338 118.29 0.77 -39.26
N ASN A 339 117.13 0.52 -38.65
CA ASN A 339 116.54 1.57 -37.83
C ASN A 339 115.87 1.01 -36.56
N PRO A 340 116.36 1.41 -35.39
CA PRO A 340 115.79 1.20 -34.07
C PRO A 340 114.80 2.30 -33.67
N SER A 341 113.83 1.94 -32.83
CA SER A 341 113.18 2.80 -31.84
C SER A 341 112.24 1.89 -31.02
N GLN A 342 112.57 1.59 -29.76
CA GLN A 342 112.10 2.38 -28.60
C GLN A 342 110.57 2.48 -28.63
N ILE A 343 109.85 1.85 -27.70
CA ILE A 343 109.67 2.39 -26.35
C ILE A 343 109.54 1.22 -25.35
N GLN A 344 110.45 1.21 -24.40
CA GLN A 344 110.20 0.75 -23.04
C GLN A 344 109.16 1.68 -22.40
N ASN A 345 108.21 1.17 -21.63
CA ASN A 345 108.07 1.71 -20.29
C ASN A 345 107.38 0.73 -19.33
N PRO A 346 107.76 0.79 -18.05
CA PRO A 346 107.74 -0.28 -17.07
C PRO A 346 106.68 0.05 -16.00
N TYR A 347 106.48 -0.81 -15.02
CA TYR A 347 106.51 -0.45 -13.59
C TYR A 347 106.25 -1.71 -12.78
N ILE A 348 107.36 -2.20 -12.24
CA ILE A 348 107.44 -3.00 -11.03
C ILE A 348 107.67 -2.01 -9.87
N LEU A 349 107.12 -2.33 -8.68
CA LEU A 349 107.50 -1.90 -7.31
C LEU A 349 107.01 -0.54 -6.71
N ARG A 350 106.18 -0.65 -5.66
CA ARG A 350 106.42 -0.19 -4.25
C ARG A 350 105.29 -0.72 -3.35
N GLN A 351 105.55 -1.67 -2.45
CA GLN A 351 106.08 -1.54 -1.08
C GLN A 351 105.14 -0.87 -0.05
N ILE A 352 104.60 -1.74 0.82
CA ILE A 352 104.44 -1.63 2.30
C ILE A 352 103.72 -0.39 2.86
N GLN A 353 102.46 -0.57 3.32
CA GLN A 353 102.05 -0.55 4.74
C GLN A 353 100.54 -0.27 4.91
N HIS A 354 99.96 -1.04 5.83
CA HIS A 354 98.76 -0.80 6.63
C HIS A 354 97.34 -1.03 6.06
N ASN A 355 96.77 -2.12 6.57
CA ASN A 355 95.53 -2.23 7.34
C ASN A 355 94.17 -2.02 6.66
N ASN A 356 93.41 -3.13 6.74
CA ASN A 356 92.01 -3.25 7.18
C ASN A 356 90.94 -2.44 6.45
N GLY A 357 89.97 -3.17 5.90
CA GLY A 357 88.59 -2.70 5.87
C GLY A 357 87.84 -3.09 4.61
N ASN A 358 87.03 -4.14 4.73
CA ASN A 358 85.90 -4.52 3.88
C ASN A 358 85.26 -3.37 3.08
N LEU A 359 85.08 -3.62 1.78
CA LEU A 359 84.03 -2.99 0.97
C LEU A 359 83.39 -4.06 0.05
N GLN A 360 82.12 -4.38 0.31
CA GLN A 360 81.20 -4.86 -0.72
C GLN A 360 80.18 -3.73 -0.98
N GLN A 361 80.16 -3.23 -2.22
CA GLN A 361 78.95 -2.76 -2.90
C GLN A 361 78.21 -4.03 -3.40
N SER A 362 76.88 -4.15 -3.49
CA SER A 362 75.94 -3.22 -4.11
C SER A 362 74.46 -3.53 -3.76
N GLN A 363 73.67 -2.44 -3.73
CA GLN A 363 72.30 -2.22 -4.25
C GLN A 363 71.20 -3.31 -4.14
N SER A 364 70.10 -3.00 -3.43
CA SER A 364 68.85 -2.44 -4.00
C SER A 364 67.66 -2.51 -3.00
N MET A 365 66.85 -1.43 -2.97
CA MET A 365 65.37 -1.34 -2.91
C MET A 365 64.62 -2.33 -1.96
N SER A 366 63.69 -1.97 -1.07
CA SER A 366 62.82 -0.79 -0.96
C SER A 366 61.97 -0.89 0.33
N GLN A 367 61.48 0.28 0.79
CA GLN A 367 60.33 0.53 1.68
C GLN A 367 60.37 0.06 3.14
N SER A 368 60.59 1.02 4.04
CA SER A 368 59.91 1.06 5.34
C SER A 368 59.45 2.48 5.61
N LYS A 369 58.16 2.73 5.38
CA LYS A 369 57.45 3.91 5.91
C LYS A 369 56.79 3.49 7.22
N LEU A 370 57.28 4.11 8.29
CA LEU A 370 56.53 4.64 9.42
C LEU A 370 54.99 4.46 9.33
N ALA A 371 54.44 3.69 10.25
CA ALA A 371 53.11 3.93 10.79
C ALA A 371 53.28 4.46 12.21
N SER A 372 53.26 5.79 12.33
CA SER A 372 53.11 6.49 13.59
C SER A 372 51.65 6.46 14.03
N PHE A 373 51.44 6.13 15.30
CA PHE A 373 50.51 6.75 16.25
C PHE A 373 49.21 7.41 15.75
N GLY A 374 48.10 6.88 16.26
CA GLY A 374 46.79 7.51 16.34
C GLY A 374 45.73 6.40 16.45
N LYS A 375 44.96 6.23 17.52
CA LYS A 375 44.24 7.25 18.29
C LYS A 375 43.95 6.73 19.70
N SER A 376 44.33 7.51 20.70
CA SER A 376 43.64 7.60 21.99
C SER A 376 42.71 8.80 21.93
N SER A 377 41.41 8.59 22.12
CA SER A 377 40.45 9.65 22.43
C SER A 377 39.19 9.01 23.02
N LEU A 378 39.14 8.96 24.34
CA LEU A 378 37.91 9.12 25.11
C LEU A 378 37.31 10.50 24.77
N LEU A 379 35.98 10.53 24.55
CA LEU A 379 35.01 11.63 24.77
C LEU A 379 33.89 11.61 23.72
N ASN A 380 32.91 10.73 23.93
CA ASN A 380 31.48 11.07 24.14
C ASN A 380 30.68 9.79 24.38
#